data_AF-W9SX65-F1
#
_entry.id   AF-W9SX65-F1
#
_cell.length_a   1.000
_cell.length_b   1.000
_cell.length_c   1.000
_cell.angle_alpha   90.00
_cell.angle_beta   90.00
_cell.angle_gamma   90.00
#
_symmetry.space_group_name_H-M   'P 1'
#
loop_
_entity.id
_entity.type
_entity.pdbx_description
1 polymer ?
#
loop_
_entity_poly.entity_id
_entity_poly.type
_entity_poly.pdbx_seq_one_letter_code
_entity_poly.pdbx_strand_id
1 'polypeptide(L)'
;MLREASLWPLARTQPRDLVALARIEDMHPRTVRQDGETLLELIRQAAATPEQDWPAPLPEPLPLEVSGLLKKLRAVGQREAKELEIAPELMLRKKTLEALLKSGYPDGPYELPDSLRGWRRVRMGQALLDVLEKRP
;
A
#
# COMPACT_ATOMS: atom_id res chain seq x y z
N MET A 1 -15.90 12.88 18.67
CA MET A 1 -14.76 12.69 17.74
C MET A 1 -14.18 11.32 17.96
N LEU A 2 -14.17 10.50 16.92
CA LEU A 2 -13.71 9.12 16.97
C LEU A 2 -12.19 9.06 16.83
N ARG A 3 -11.52 8.13 17.54
CA ARG A 3 -10.07 7.96 17.42
C ARG A 3 -9.75 7.06 16.23
N GLU A 4 -8.68 7.37 15.51
CA GLU A 4 -8.24 6.59 14.35
C GLU A 4 -8.03 5.11 14.67
N ALA A 5 -7.43 4.81 15.82
CA ALA A 5 -7.18 3.43 16.28
C ALA A 5 -8.47 2.58 16.39
N SER A 6 -9.62 3.22 16.64
CA SER A 6 -10.91 2.51 16.75
C SER A 6 -11.57 2.22 15.40
N LEU A 7 -11.17 2.89 14.31
CA LEU A 7 -11.81 2.74 13.00
C LEU A 7 -11.66 1.34 12.41
N TRP A 8 -10.47 0.76 12.51
CA TRP A 8 -10.23 -0.57 11.96
C TRP A 8 -10.98 -1.67 12.74
N PRO A 9 -10.95 -1.72 14.09
CA PRO A 9 -11.80 -2.62 14.86
C PRO A 9 -13.28 -2.49 14.51
N LEU A 10 -13.81 -1.26 14.36
CA LEU A 10 -15.21 -1.03 13.97
C LEU A 10 -15.55 -1.67 12.63
N ALA A 11 -14.73 -1.42 11.61
CA ALA A 11 -14.92 -1.98 10.27
C ALA A 11 -14.83 -3.52 10.29
N ARG A 12 -13.93 -4.08 11.11
CA ARG A 12 -13.71 -5.52 11.20
C ARG A 12 -14.80 -6.26 11.96
N THR A 13 -15.24 -5.74 13.11
CA THR A 13 -16.17 -6.47 14.00
C THR A 13 -17.64 -6.10 13.76
N GLN A 14 -17.91 -4.97 13.11
CA GLN A 14 -19.25 -4.47 12.79
C GLN A 14 -20.25 -4.61 13.96
N PRO A 15 -20.03 -3.91 15.09
CA PRO A 15 -20.91 -4.00 16.25
C PRO A 15 -22.36 -3.64 15.88
N ARG A 16 -23.31 -4.33 16.53
CA ARG A 16 -24.75 -4.19 16.26
C ARG A 16 -25.53 -3.51 17.40
N ASP A 17 -24.86 -3.23 18.51
CA ASP A 17 -25.45 -2.60 19.68
C ASP A 17 -24.40 -1.75 20.43
N LEU A 18 -24.88 -0.91 21.36
CA LEU A 18 -24.03 0.01 22.14
C LEU A 18 -23.05 -0.74 23.07
N VAL A 19 -23.38 -1.95 23.52
CA VAL A 19 -22.53 -2.74 24.41
C VAL A 19 -21.31 -3.26 23.64
N ALA A 20 -21.53 -3.81 22.44
CA ALA A 20 -20.49 -4.23 21.52
C ALA A 20 -19.66 -3.02 21.05
N LEU A 21 -20.30 -1.89 20.75
CA LEU A 21 -19.61 -0.66 20.38
C LEU A 21 -18.68 -0.18 21.51
N ALA A 22 -19.13 -0.21 22.77
CA ALA A 22 -18.33 0.21 23.92
C ALA A 22 -17.12 -0.71 24.22
N ARG A 23 -17.12 -1.94 23.69
CA ARG A 23 -16.00 -2.90 23.82
C ARG A 23 -14.91 -2.71 22.78
N ILE A 24 -15.13 -1.87 21.77
CA ILE A 24 -14.11 -1.54 20.79
C ILE A 24 -12.93 -0.88 21.48
N GLU A 25 -11.72 -1.33 21.14
CA GLU A 25 -10.48 -0.74 21.63
C GLU A 25 -10.46 0.77 21.39
N ASP A 26 -10.02 1.53 22.40
CA ASP A 26 -10.00 2.99 22.39
C ASP A 26 -11.35 3.71 22.19
N MET A 27 -12.47 2.99 22.36
CA MET A 27 -13.79 3.61 22.33
C MET A 27 -14.08 4.38 23.62
N HIS A 28 -14.20 5.70 23.51
CA HIS A 28 -14.47 6.55 24.65
C HIS A 28 -15.97 6.50 25.05
N PRO A 29 -16.33 6.36 26.34
CA PRO A 29 -17.73 6.27 26.78
C PRO A 29 -18.60 7.46 26.34
N ARG A 30 -18.00 8.66 26.26
CA ARG A 30 -18.69 9.85 25.74
C ARG A 30 -19.11 9.68 24.27
N THR A 31 -18.27 9.07 23.43
CA THR A 31 -18.59 8.81 22.02
C THR A 31 -19.75 7.84 21.91
N VAL A 32 -19.77 6.78 22.71
CA VAL A 32 -20.89 5.82 22.73
C VAL A 32 -22.20 6.51 23.10
N ARG A 33 -22.19 7.42 24.09
CA ARG A 33 -23.40 8.14 24.52
C ARG A 33 -23.89 9.19 23.52
N GLN A 34 -22.98 9.85 22.81
CA GLN A 34 -23.31 10.99 21.93
C GLN A 34 -23.55 10.55 20.49
N ASP A 35 -22.70 9.66 19.99
CA ASP A 35 -22.61 9.29 18.57
C ASP A 35 -22.91 7.81 18.34
N GLY A 36 -23.20 7.02 19.39
CA GLY A 36 -23.28 5.56 19.31
C GLY A 36 -24.33 5.05 18.33
N GLU A 37 -25.55 5.57 18.40
CA GLU A 37 -26.63 5.22 17.47
C GLU A 37 -26.26 5.59 16.02
N THR A 38 -25.67 6.77 15.81
CA THR A 38 -25.19 7.20 14.49
C THR A 38 -24.12 6.26 13.94
N LEU A 39 -23.18 5.82 14.77
CA LEU A 39 -22.14 4.88 14.36
C LEU A 39 -22.74 3.51 13.99
N LEU A 40 -23.68 3.00 14.78
CA LEU A 40 -24.37 1.73 14.49
C LEU A 40 -25.21 1.83 13.20
N GLU A 41 -25.84 2.97 12.96
CA GLU A 41 -26.55 3.26 11.71
C GLU A 41 -25.62 3.21 10.51
N LEU A 42 -24.48 3.91 10.57
CA LEU A 42 -23.50 3.93 9.48
C LEU A 42 -22.92 2.53 9.20
N ILE A 43 -22.63 1.76 10.25
CA ILE A 43 -22.13 0.38 10.13
C ILE A 43 -23.20 -0.49 9.45
N ARG A 44 -24.46 -0.37 9.85
CA ARG A 44 -25.57 -1.14 9.26
C ARG A 44 -25.83 -0.76 7.81
N GLN A 45 -25.75 0.53 7.47
CA GLN A 45 -25.87 0.99 6.09
C GLN A 45 -24.74 0.42 5.22
N ALA A 46 -23.48 0.51 5.69
CA ALA A 46 -22.33 -0.04 4.97
C ALA A 46 -22.42 -1.56 4.82
N ALA A 47 -22.89 -2.29 5.84
CA ALA A 47 -23.08 -3.74 5.79
C ALA A 47 -24.19 -4.18 4.83
N ALA A 48 -25.15 -3.30 4.54
CA ALA A 48 -26.24 -3.53 3.59
C ALA A 48 -25.87 -3.12 2.15
N THR A 49 -24.72 -2.47 1.94
CA THR A 49 -24.25 -2.08 0.61
C THR A 49 -24.00 -3.33 -0.23
N PRO A 50 -24.64 -3.47 -1.41
CA PRO A 50 -24.40 -4.58 -2.32
C PRO A 50 -22.93 -4.66 -2.77
N GLU A 51 -22.43 -5.88 -3.02
CA GLU A 51 -21.02 -6.09 -3.39
C GLU A 51 -20.59 -5.31 -4.65
N GLN A 52 -21.51 -5.07 -5.59
CA GLN A 52 -21.23 -4.28 -6.80
C GLN A 52 -20.93 -2.80 -6.51
N ASP A 53 -21.37 -2.30 -5.36
CA ASP A 53 -21.18 -0.90 -4.93
C ASP A 53 -20.01 -0.77 -3.95
N TRP A 54 -19.28 -1.85 -3.67
CA TRP A 54 -18.10 -1.81 -2.82
C TRP A 54 -16.95 -1.06 -3.50
N PRO A 55 -16.12 -0.35 -2.73
CA PRO A 55 -14.88 0.20 -3.28
C PRO A 55 -13.98 -0.94 -3.76
N ALA A 56 -13.15 -0.64 -4.76
CA ALA A 56 -12.15 -1.59 -5.24
C ALA A 56 -11.27 -2.08 -4.07
N PRO A 57 -11.01 -3.39 -3.97
CA PRO A 57 -10.15 -3.91 -2.93
C PRO A 57 -8.76 -3.28 -3.03
N LEU A 58 -8.13 -3.08 -1.87
CA LEU A 58 -6.76 -2.60 -1.85
C LEU A 58 -5.85 -3.64 -2.55
N PRO A 59 -4.90 -3.19 -3.39
CA PRO A 59 -3.99 -4.10 -4.05
C PRO A 59 -3.16 -4.84 -3.02
N GLU A 60 -2.99 -6.15 -3.24
CA GLU A 60 -2.21 -6.99 -2.33
C GLU A 60 -0.77 -6.46 -2.16
N PRO A 61 -0.19 -6.64 -0.97
CA PRO A 61 1.23 -6.39 -0.79
C PRO A 61 2.04 -7.35 -1.68
N LEU A 62 3.20 -6.89 -2.16
CA LEU A 62 4.12 -7.79 -2.85
C LEU A 62 4.55 -8.90 -1.88
N PRO A 63 4.60 -10.16 -2.33
CA PRO A 63 4.91 -11.27 -1.44
C PRO A 63 6.40 -11.32 -1.13
N LEU A 64 6.80 -12.06 -0.09
CA LEU A 64 8.17 -12.02 0.44
C LEU A 64 9.22 -12.54 -0.55
N GLU A 65 8.83 -13.38 -1.51
CA GLU A 65 9.73 -13.93 -2.52
C GLU A 65 10.32 -12.84 -3.42
N VAL A 66 9.67 -11.67 -3.54
CA VAL A 66 10.20 -10.55 -4.35
C VAL A 66 11.39 -9.86 -3.71
N SER A 67 11.73 -10.16 -2.45
CA SER A 67 12.85 -9.54 -1.74
C SER A 67 14.18 -9.71 -2.48
N GLY A 68 14.38 -10.86 -3.13
CA GLY A 68 15.55 -11.12 -4.00
C GLY A 68 15.58 -10.21 -5.23
N LEU A 69 14.43 -10.01 -5.89
CA LEU A 69 14.31 -9.09 -7.03
C LEU A 69 14.54 -7.64 -6.59
N LEU A 70 13.97 -7.21 -5.46
CA LEU A 70 14.22 -5.88 -4.89
C LEU A 70 15.71 -5.64 -4.64
N LYS A 71 16.45 -6.65 -4.16
CA LYS A 71 17.91 -6.54 -3.96
C LYS A 71 18.64 -6.34 -5.29
N LYS A 72 18.28 -7.09 -6.34
CA LYS A 72 18.86 -6.93 -7.69
C LYS A 72 18.57 -5.53 -8.26
N LEU A 73 17.33 -5.04 -8.15
CA LEU A 73 16.96 -3.71 -8.61
C LEU A 73 17.67 -2.59 -7.83
N ARG A 74 17.85 -2.73 -6.52
CA ARG A 74 18.63 -1.76 -5.72
C ARG A 74 20.08 -1.67 -6.17
N ALA A 75 20.69 -2.80 -6.58
CA ALA A 75 22.06 -2.81 -7.07
C ALA A 75 22.24 -1.96 -8.34
N VAL A 76 21.22 -1.87 -9.20
CA VAL A 76 21.20 -0.94 -10.35
C VAL A 76 21.36 0.49 -9.86
N GLY A 77 20.50 0.94 -8.94
CA GLY A 77 20.58 2.30 -8.38
C GLY A 77 21.88 2.61 -7.68
N GLN A 78 22.43 1.64 -6.93
CA GLN A 78 23.71 1.80 -6.24
C GLN A 78 24.89 1.97 -7.20
N ARG A 79 24.91 1.22 -8.31
CA ARG A 79 25.93 1.37 -9.35
C ARG A 79 25.89 2.76 -9.96
N GLU A 80 24.71 3.20 -10.39
CA GLU A 80 24.53 4.51 -11.03
C GLU A 80 24.82 5.67 -10.08
N ALA A 81 24.49 5.51 -8.79
CA ALA A 81 24.82 6.47 -7.75
C ALA A 81 26.34 6.60 -7.55
N LYS A 82 27.05 5.46 -7.54
CA LYS A 82 28.51 5.42 -7.43
C LYS A 82 29.18 6.12 -8.62
N GLU A 83 28.70 5.89 -9.83
CA GLU A 83 29.23 6.55 -11.04
C GLU A 83 29.02 8.07 -11.05
N LEU A 84 27.97 8.54 -10.38
CA LEU A 84 27.65 9.97 -10.26
C LEU A 84 28.19 10.62 -8.98
N GLU A 85 28.81 9.84 -8.10
CA GLU A 85 29.27 10.27 -6.78
C GLU A 85 28.16 10.94 -5.94
N ILE A 86 26.94 10.40 -5.99
CA ILE A 86 25.79 10.88 -5.21
C ILE A 86 25.22 9.80 -4.30
N ALA A 87 24.39 10.20 -3.35
CA ALA A 87 23.70 9.29 -2.45
C ALA A 87 22.72 8.35 -3.22
N PRO A 88 22.75 7.02 -3.00
CA PRO A 88 21.86 6.07 -3.67
C PRO A 88 20.36 6.35 -3.50
N GLU A 89 19.96 6.95 -2.38
CA GLU A 89 18.57 7.32 -2.07
C GLU A 89 18.03 8.41 -3.00
N LEU A 90 18.92 9.24 -3.57
CA LEU A 90 18.56 10.23 -4.58
C LEU A 90 18.33 9.57 -5.95
N MET A 91 18.99 8.44 -6.21
CA MET A 91 18.81 7.65 -7.42
C MET A 91 17.50 6.87 -7.37
N LEU A 92 17.38 5.98 -6.39
CA LEU A 92 16.27 5.04 -6.30
C LEU A 92 15.76 4.88 -4.88
N ARG A 93 14.48 5.22 -4.71
CA ARG A 93 13.76 4.97 -3.46
C ARG A 93 13.07 3.61 -3.51
N LYS A 94 12.95 2.96 -2.35
CA LYS A 94 12.23 1.68 -2.20
C LYS A 94 10.83 1.73 -2.80
N LYS A 95 10.06 2.80 -2.54
CA LYS A 95 8.71 2.99 -3.06
C LYS A 95 8.64 2.94 -4.59
N THR A 96 9.66 3.44 -5.28
CA THR A 96 9.76 3.40 -6.75
C THR A 96 9.98 1.98 -7.25
N LEU A 97 10.84 1.21 -6.59
CA LEU A 97 11.08 -0.20 -6.93
C LEU A 97 9.87 -1.09 -6.64
N GLU A 98 9.16 -0.83 -5.54
CA GLU A 98 7.90 -1.49 -5.21
C GLU A 98 6.83 -1.18 -6.26
N ALA A 99 6.71 0.08 -6.70
CA ALA A 99 5.77 0.46 -7.76
C ALA A 99 6.11 -0.22 -9.10
N LEU A 100 7.39 -0.28 -9.46
CA LEU A 100 7.87 -1.02 -10.64
C LEU A 100 7.47 -2.50 -10.56
N LEU A 101 7.76 -3.17 -9.44
CA LEU A 101 7.40 -4.57 -9.28
C LEU A 101 5.88 -4.79 -9.31
N LYS A 102 5.09 -3.94 -8.64
CA LYS A 102 3.62 -4.04 -8.64
C LYS A 102 2.99 -3.89 -10.03
N SER A 103 3.66 -3.26 -10.99
CA SER A 103 3.12 -3.07 -12.34
C SER A 103 3.00 -4.37 -13.14
N GLY A 104 3.86 -5.36 -12.83
CA GLY A 104 3.96 -6.58 -13.65
C GLY A 104 4.19 -7.85 -12.85
N TYR A 105 4.26 -7.83 -11.51
CA TYR A 105 4.48 -9.07 -10.76
C TYR A 105 3.27 -10.03 -10.90
N PRO A 106 3.49 -11.34 -11.14
CA PRO A 106 4.79 -11.98 -11.34
C PRO A 106 5.28 -11.94 -12.80
N ASP A 107 4.40 -11.98 -13.80
CA ASP A 107 4.71 -12.41 -15.16
C ASP A 107 5.02 -11.31 -16.18
N GLY A 108 4.97 -10.06 -15.75
CA GLY A 108 5.05 -8.88 -16.61
C GLY A 108 3.76 -8.62 -17.37
N PRO A 109 3.76 -7.66 -18.30
CA PRO A 109 4.87 -6.74 -18.59
C PRO A 109 5.15 -5.79 -17.42
N TYR A 110 6.41 -5.40 -17.26
CA TYR A 110 6.81 -4.44 -16.23
C TYR A 110 6.88 -3.04 -16.81
N GLU A 111 6.36 -2.07 -16.06
CA GLU A 111 6.31 -0.68 -16.47
C GLU A 111 7.08 0.22 -15.49
N LEU A 112 7.90 1.11 -16.04
CA LEU A 112 8.62 2.08 -15.25
C LEU A 112 7.63 3.09 -14.64
N PRO A 113 7.55 3.19 -13.31
CA PRO A 113 6.55 4.00 -12.64
C PRO A 113 6.78 5.49 -12.91
N ASP A 114 5.69 6.25 -12.81
CA ASP A 114 5.69 7.70 -12.95
C ASP A 114 6.59 8.45 -11.96
N SER A 115 6.95 7.83 -10.83
CA SER A 115 7.92 8.42 -9.89
C SER A 115 9.37 8.42 -10.41
N LEU A 116 9.66 7.63 -11.45
CA LEU A 116 10.93 7.56 -12.14
C LEU A 116 10.84 8.29 -13.49
N ARG A 117 11.23 9.56 -13.48
CA ARG A 117 11.15 10.48 -14.63
C ARG A 117 12.47 11.23 -14.85
N GLY A 118 12.57 11.90 -15.98
CA GLY A 118 13.72 12.74 -16.35
C GLY A 118 15.01 11.93 -16.47
N TRP A 119 16.13 12.57 -16.11
CA TRP A 119 17.47 12.00 -16.28
C TRP A 119 17.66 10.64 -15.59
N ARG A 120 17.03 10.42 -14.43
CA ARG A 120 17.06 9.12 -13.72
C ARG A 120 16.45 8.01 -14.57
N ARG A 121 15.31 8.27 -15.21
CA ARG A 121 14.65 7.31 -16.10
C ARG A 121 15.52 7.00 -17.32
N VAL A 122 16.07 8.05 -17.95
CA VAL A 122 16.94 7.89 -19.14
C VAL A 122 18.16 7.04 -18.83
N ARG A 123 18.77 7.24 -17.65
CA ARG A 123 20.01 6.57 -17.28
C ARG A 123 19.83 5.10 -16.90
N MET A 124 18.84 4.79 -16.06
CA MET A 124 18.73 3.45 -15.45
C MET A 124 17.40 2.74 -15.71
N GLY A 125 16.46 3.38 -16.41
CA GLY A 125 15.14 2.82 -16.68
C GLY A 125 15.23 1.47 -17.39
N GLN A 126 15.97 1.40 -18.51
CA GLN A 126 16.12 0.14 -19.24
C GLN A 126 16.83 -0.92 -18.40
N ALA A 127 17.91 -0.57 -17.71
CA ALA A 127 18.64 -1.51 -16.86
C ALA A 127 17.78 -2.11 -15.73
N LEU A 128 16.76 -1.39 -15.24
CA LEU A 128 15.79 -1.92 -14.29
C LEU A 128 14.85 -2.94 -14.94
N LEU A 129 14.37 -2.67 -16.16
CA LEU A 129 13.51 -3.60 -16.90
C LEU A 129 14.27 -4.89 -17.28
N ASP A 130 15.52 -4.76 -17.74
CA ASP A 130 16.36 -5.90 -18.12
C ASP A 130 16.60 -6.86 -16.94
N VAL A 131 16.65 -6.35 -15.70
CA VAL A 131 16.77 -7.18 -14.49
C VAL A 131 15.53 -8.05 -14.26
N LEU A 132 14.36 -7.59 -14.71
CA LEU A 132 13.08 -8.25 -14.53
C LEU A 132 12.75 -9.22 -15.67
N GLU A 133 13.19 -8.91 -16.90
CA GLU A 133 13.05 -9.81 -18.06
C GLU A 133 13.93 -11.05 -17.96
N LYS A 134 15.12 -10.92 -17.34
CA LYS A 134 16.04 -12.03 -17.09
C LYS A 134 15.55 -12.88 -15.91
N ARG A 135 14.42 -13.57 -16.10
CA ARG A 135 14.09 -14.76 -15.29
C ARG A 135 15.16 -15.83 -15.60
N PRO A 136 15.74 -16.52 -14.60
CA PRO A 136 16.44 -17.77 -14.86
C PRO A 136 15.48 -18.80 -15.48
#